data_AF-L9ZWS4-F1
#
_entry.id   AF-L9ZWS4-F1
#
_cell.length_a   1.000
_cell.length_b   1.000
_cell.length_c   1.000
_cell.angle_alpha   90.00
_cell.angle_beta   90.00
_cell.angle_gamma   90.00
#
_symmetry.space_group_name_H-M   'P 1'
#
loop_
_entity.id
_entity.type
_entity.pdbx_description
1 polymer ?
#
loop_
_entity_poly.entity_id
_entity_poly.type
_entity_poly.pdbx_seq_one_letter_code
_entity_poly.pdbx_strand_id
1 'polypeptide(L)'
;MYRKHRDELWTSQFTLIELLMVAYREERDTERVVSNAANLVEVHGDVETVVTAATYVEDHEFTPFDALHLVESNGDTIVSSDETYEDVTPRFDLKTVDDE
;
A
#
# COMPACT_ATOMS: atom_id res chain seq x y z
N MET A 1 -19.68 13.99 18.48
CA MET A 1 -19.24 14.66 17.24
C MET A 1 -19.19 13.69 16.08
N TYR A 2 -18.23 12.75 16.02
CA TYR A 2 -18.13 11.78 14.91
C TYR A 2 -19.44 11.06 14.56
N ARG A 3 -20.11 10.39 15.50
CA ARG A 3 -21.38 9.68 15.25
C ARG A 3 -22.50 10.55 14.67
N LYS A 4 -22.47 11.86 14.92
CA LYS A 4 -23.50 12.80 14.46
C LYS A 4 -23.26 13.28 13.03
N HIS A 5 -22.01 13.31 12.60
CA HIS A 5 -21.60 13.89 11.32
C HIS A 5 -20.94 12.84 10.41
N ARG A 6 -21.03 11.53 10.71
CA ARG A 6 -20.27 10.50 9.99
C ARG A 6 -20.53 10.52 8.48
N ASP A 7 -21.76 10.82 8.09
CA ASP A 7 -22.22 10.82 6.70
C ASP A 7 -21.84 12.14 5.96
N GLU A 8 -21.30 13.12 6.69
CA GLU A 8 -20.79 14.39 6.17
C GLU A 8 -19.25 14.41 6.10
N LEU A 9 -18.59 13.38 6.63
CA LEU A 9 -17.14 13.29 6.74
C LEU A 9 -16.59 12.39 5.64
N TRP A 10 -15.56 12.89 4.96
CA TRP A 10 -14.77 12.13 4.00
C TRP A 10 -13.29 12.41 4.23
N THR A 11 -12.44 11.52 3.74
CA THR A 11 -10.98 11.74 3.66
C THR A 11 -10.43 11.28 2.31
N SER A 12 -9.19 11.65 2.01
CA SER A 12 -8.50 11.18 0.80
C SER A 12 -7.87 9.80 1.02
N GLN A 13 -7.69 9.03 -0.07
CA GLN A 13 -6.82 7.85 -0.08
C GLN A 13 -5.41 8.13 0.47
N PHE A 14 -4.90 9.37 0.32
CA PHE A 14 -3.59 9.74 0.87
C PHE A 14 -3.55 9.59 2.39
N THR A 15 -4.66 9.79 3.09
CA THR A 15 -4.75 9.53 4.52
C THR A 15 -4.62 8.04 4.85
N LEU A 16 -5.12 7.15 3.99
CA LEU A 16 -4.90 5.72 4.15
C LEU A 16 -3.42 5.35 3.93
N ILE A 17 -2.77 5.96 2.93
CA ILE A 17 -1.33 5.79 2.69
C ILE A 17 -0.50 6.32 3.87
N GLU A 18 -0.85 7.48 4.43
CA GLU A 18 -0.24 8.02 5.65
C GLU A 18 -0.39 7.06 6.83
N LEU A 19 -1.59 6.50 7.02
CA LEU A 19 -1.84 5.51 8.07
C LEU A 19 -1.07 4.21 7.83
N LEU A 20 -0.93 3.76 6.59
CA LEU A 20 -0.10 2.60 6.23
C LEU A 20 1.37 2.85 6.61
N MET A 21 1.92 4.00 6.23
CA MET A 21 3.30 4.39 6.58
C MET A 21 3.51 4.51 8.10
N VAL A 22 2.56 5.10 8.82
CA VAL A 22 2.63 5.23 10.28
C VAL A 22 2.49 3.86 10.94
N ALA A 23 1.55 3.02 10.52
CA ALA A 23 1.37 1.68 11.09
C ALA A 23 2.63 0.83 10.89
N TYR A 24 3.22 0.84 9.69
CA TYR A 24 4.48 0.17 9.39
C TYR A 24 5.61 0.68 10.31
N ARG A 25 5.81 2.00 10.40
CA ARG A 25 6.88 2.60 11.20
C ARG A 25 6.73 2.32 12.70
N GLU A 26 5.50 2.26 13.20
CA GLU A 26 5.20 2.06 14.62
C GLU A 26 4.96 0.58 14.98
N GLU A 27 5.28 -0.35 14.07
CA GLU A 27 5.13 -1.80 14.26
C GLU A 27 3.70 -2.16 14.70
N ARG A 28 2.73 -1.73 13.90
CA ARG A 28 1.30 -2.02 14.06
C ARG A 28 0.83 -2.85 12.88
N ASP A 29 -0.20 -3.66 13.14
CA ASP A 29 -0.92 -4.43 12.12
C ASP A 29 -1.50 -3.48 11.06
N THR A 30 -0.82 -3.47 9.92
CA THR A 30 -1.01 -2.47 8.86
C THR A 30 -2.34 -2.68 8.16
N GLU A 31 -2.66 -3.94 7.82
CA GLU A 31 -3.93 -4.34 7.23
C GLU A 31 -5.11 -3.91 8.12
N ARG A 32 -5.06 -4.19 9.43
CA ARG A 32 -6.15 -3.81 10.33
C ARG A 32 -6.28 -2.31 10.48
N VAL A 33 -5.17 -1.56 10.54
CA VAL A 33 -5.24 -0.08 10.65
C VAL A 33 -5.91 0.51 9.42
N VAL A 34 -5.45 0.15 8.22
CA VAL A 34 -5.97 0.68 6.95
C VAL A 34 -7.42 0.26 6.74
N SER A 35 -7.75 -1.02 6.93
CA SER A 35 -9.10 -1.54 6.74
C SER A 35 -10.10 -0.93 7.73
N ASN A 36 -9.70 -0.71 8.99
CA ASN A 36 -10.58 -0.05 9.96
C ASN A 36 -10.84 1.41 9.59
N ALA A 37 -9.82 2.13 9.10
CA ALA A 37 -9.98 3.51 8.67
C ALA A 37 -10.89 3.63 7.43
N ALA A 38 -10.69 2.76 6.44
CA ALA A 38 -11.54 2.69 5.24
C ALA A 38 -13.01 2.36 5.55
N ASN A 39 -13.28 1.58 6.61
CA ASN A 39 -14.63 1.27 7.06
C ASN A 39 -15.26 2.36 7.94
N LEU A 40 -14.46 3.29 8.47
CA LEU A 40 -14.91 4.30 9.42
C LEU A 40 -15.46 5.55 8.72
N VAL A 41 -14.90 5.93 7.57
CA VAL A 41 -15.22 7.19 6.88
C VAL A 41 -15.25 6.98 5.38
N GLU A 42 -16.02 7.78 4.65
CA GLU A 42 -15.95 7.77 3.18
C GLU A 42 -14.53 8.17 2.75
N VAL A 43 -13.95 7.41 1.82
CA VAL A 43 -12.63 7.69 1.28
C VAL A 43 -12.73 7.96 -0.21
N HIS A 44 -12.19 9.10 -0.64
CA HIS A 44 -12.10 9.47 -2.05
C HIS A 44 -10.75 9.03 -2.64
N GLY A 45 -10.82 8.21 -3.68
CA GLY A 45 -9.67 7.64 -4.38
C GLY A 45 -9.81 6.13 -4.56
N ASP A 46 -8.70 5.47 -4.85
CA ASP A 46 -8.58 4.02 -4.96
C ASP A 46 -8.25 3.41 -3.59
N VAL A 47 -9.31 3.06 -2.87
CA VAL A 47 -9.21 2.43 -1.55
C VAL A 47 -8.70 0.99 -1.66
N GLU A 48 -9.10 0.29 -2.73
CA GLU A 48 -8.79 -1.13 -2.93
C GLU A 48 -7.29 -1.32 -3.06
N THR A 49 -6.62 -0.44 -3.82
CA THR A 49 -5.17 -0.47 -3.96
C THR A 49 -4.45 -0.29 -2.61
N VAL A 50 -4.87 0.67 -1.78
CA VAL A 50 -4.21 0.90 -0.48
C VAL A 50 -4.47 -0.24 0.52
N VAL A 51 -5.69 -0.81 0.53
CA VAL A 51 -6.01 -1.97 1.38
C VAL A 51 -5.21 -3.20 0.94
N THR A 52 -5.14 -3.46 -0.37
CA THR A 52 -4.37 -4.58 -0.91
C THR A 52 -2.87 -4.42 -0.61
N ALA A 53 -2.33 -3.22 -0.75
CA ALA A 53 -0.95 -2.93 -0.40
C ALA A 53 -0.67 -3.19 1.09
N ALA A 54 -1.62 -2.87 1.99
CA ALA A 54 -1.47 -3.14 3.41
C ALA A 54 -1.33 -4.66 3.71
N THR A 55 -2.03 -5.52 2.98
CA THR A 55 -1.85 -6.98 3.10
C THR A 55 -0.44 -7.42 2.68
N TYR A 56 0.11 -6.87 1.60
CA TYR A 56 1.50 -7.17 1.20
C TYR A 56 2.54 -6.69 2.23
N VAL A 57 2.30 -5.55 2.88
CA VAL A 57 3.18 -5.08 3.97
C VAL A 57 3.15 -6.05 5.16
N GLU A 58 1.97 -6.52 5.54
CA GLU A 58 1.81 -7.43 6.69
C GLU A 58 2.34 -8.85 6.41
N ASP A 59 2.05 -9.40 5.22
CA ASP A 59 2.29 -10.82 4.91
C ASP A 59 3.62 -11.08 4.21
N HIS A 60 4.22 -10.08 3.55
CA HIS A 60 5.38 -10.26 2.67
C HIS A 60 6.60 -9.39 3.01
N GLU A 61 6.61 -8.74 4.18
CA GLU A 61 7.70 -7.85 4.65
C GLU A 61 8.00 -6.66 3.70
N PHE A 62 7.05 -6.29 2.84
CA PHE A 62 7.20 -5.14 1.94
C PHE A 62 7.25 -3.84 2.73
N THR A 63 8.03 -2.86 2.26
CA THR A 63 7.79 -1.48 2.70
C THR A 63 6.49 -0.96 2.09
N PRO A 64 5.81 0.03 2.71
CA PRO A 64 4.57 0.59 2.19
C PRO A 64 4.61 1.00 0.71
N PHE A 65 5.72 1.61 0.28
CA PHE A 65 5.84 2.05 -1.10
C PHE A 65 6.17 0.93 -2.06
N ASP A 66 6.86 -0.14 -1.63
CA ASP A 66 7.06 -1.31 -2.46
C ASP A 66 5.74 -2.04 -2.69
N ALA A 67 4.91 -2.17 -1.65
CA ALA A 67 3.60 -2.80 -1.75
C ALA A 67 2.65 -1.99 -2.65
N LEU A 68 2.63 -0.67 -2.49
CA LEU A 68 1.87 0.22 -3.39
C LEU A 68 2.37 0.10 -4.82
N HIS A 69 3.68 0.08 -5.04
CA HIS A 69 4.25 -0.07 -6.38
C HIS A 69 3.86 -1.41 -7.02
N LEU A 70 3.90 -2.50 -6.25
CA LEU A 70 3.47 -3.83 -6.70
C LEU A 70 1.99 -3.83 -7.15
N VAL A 71 1.10 -3.32 -6.30
CA VAL A 71 -0.35 -3.32 -6.59
C VAL A 71 -0.68 -2.40 -7.77
N GLU A 72 -0.12 -1.20 -7.79
CA GLU A 72 -0.31 -0.22 -8.88
C GLU A 72 0.25 -0.71 -10.21
N SER A 73 1.30 -1.55 -10.19
CA SER A 73 1.82 -2.17 -11.42
C SER A 73 0.80 -3.10 -12.07
N ASN A 74 -0.20 -3.60 -11.33
CA ASN A 74 -1.35 -4.32 -11.86
C ASN A 74 -0.98 -5.44 -12.87
N GLY A 75 0.09 -6.18 -12.57
CA GLY A 75 0.60 -7.27 -13.39
C GLY A 75 1.56 -6.87 -14.51
N ASP A 76 1.81 -5.58 -14.73
CA ASP A 76 2.90 -5.10 -15.59
C ASP A 76 4.27 -5.48 -14.99
N THR A 77 5.26 -5.66 -15.86
CA THR A 77 6.63 -6.02 -15.45
C THR A 77 7.25 -4.89 -14.62
N ILE A 78 7.59 -5.20 -13.36
CA ILE A 78 8.33 -4.27 -12.50
C ILE A 78 9.79 -4.21 -12.95
N VAL A 79 10.28 -2.99 -13.16
CA VAL A 79 11.69 -2.71 -13.45
C VAL A 79 12.36 -2.25 -12.16
N SER A 80 13.16 -3.12 -11.54
CA SER A 80 13.75 -2.83 -10.24
C SER A 80 15.05 -3.62 -10.03
N SER A 81 15.97 -3.07 -9.25
CA SER A 81 17.14 -3.79 -8.72
C SER A 81 16.86 -4.46 -7.37
N ASP A 82 15.71 -4.18 -6.75
CA ASP A 82 15.28 -4.76 -5.48
C ASP A 82 14.80 -6.20 -5.68
N GLU A 83 15.27 -7.10 -4.82
CA GLU A 83 14.98 -8.54 -4.87
C GLU A 83 13.65 -8.86 -4.16
N THR A 84 13.08 -7.94 -3.40
CA THR A 84 11.81 -8.10 -2.65
C THR A 84 10.64 -8.53 -3.56
N TYR A 85 10.69 -8.17 -4.85
CA TYR A 85 9.65 -8.52 -5.82
C TYR A 85 9.74 -9.94 -6.38
N GLU A 86 10.86 -10.65 -6.23
CA GLU A 86 11.14 -11.94 -6.92
C GLU A 86 10.14 -13.04 -6.58
N ASP A 87 9.63 -13.05 -5.33
CA ASP A 87 8.72 -14.09 -4.85
C ASP A 87 7.24 -13.82 -5.19
N VAL A 88 6.92 -12.62 -5.66
CA VAL A 88 5.53 -12.19 -5.91
C VAL A 88 5.23 -11.87 -7.37
N THR A 89 6.21 -11.43 -8.17
CA THR A 89 5.99 -11.07 -9.57
C THR A 89 7.27 -11.14 -10.42
N PRO A 90 7.19 -11.42 -11.73
CA PRO A 90 8.34 -11.28 -12.61
C PRO A 90 8.90 -9.85 -12.60
N ARG A 91 10.22 -9.69 -12.38
CA ARG A 91 10.93 -8.41 -12.45
C ARG A 91 11.94 -8.37 -13.60
N PHE A 92 12.09 -7.21 -14.23
CA PHE A 92 13.25 -6.91 -15.05
C PHE A 92 14.38 -6.40 -14.14
N ASP A 93 15.44 -7.19 -13.98
CA ASP A 93 16.53 -6.88 -13.06
C ASP A 93 17.48 -5.82 -13.63
N LEU A 94 17.42 -4.63 -13.06
CA LEU A 94 18.30 -3.51 -13.43
C LEU A 94 19.79 -3.81 -13.17
N LYS A 95 20.14 -4.74 -12.27
CA LYS A 95 21.54 -5.14 -12.02
C LYS A 95 22.17 -5.88 -13.20
N THR A 96 21.36 -6.38 -14.12
CA THR A 96 21.82 -7.14 -15.30
C THR A 96 22.02 -6.27 -16.54
N VAL A 97 21.70 -4.98 -16.44
CA VAL A 97 21.91 -4.01 -17.51
C VAL A 97 23.34 -3.52 -17.44
N ASP A 98 24.14 -3.74 -18.49
CA ASP A 98 25.44 -3.09 -18.63
C ASP A 98 25.22 -1.59 -18.91
N ASP A 99 25.91 -0.72 -18.15
CA ASP A 99 25.94 0.71 -18.43
C ASP A 99 26.64 0.94 -19.79
N GLU A 100 25.89 1.33 -20.83
CA GLU A 100 26.43 1.72 -22.14
C GLU A 100 27.23 3.04 -22.11
#